data_AF-A0A920QAI5-F1
#
_entry.id   AF-A0A920QAI5-F1
#
_cell.length_a   1.000
_cell.length_b   1.000
_cell.length_c   1.000
_cell.angle_alpha   90.00
_cell.angle_beta   90.00
_cell.angle_gamma   90.00
#
_symmetry.space_group_name_H-M   'P 1'
#
loop_
_entity.id
_entity.type
_entity.pdbx_description
1 polymer ?
#
loop_
_entity_poly.entity_id
_entity_poly.type
_entity_poly.pdbx_seq_one_letter_code
_entity_poly.pdbx_strand_id
1 'polypeptide(L)'
;MLHFLIMDEQYGAIILAGGRSSRMGEDKASLEISGKSWLRDFCSSYPQIVTEVVVMRAPGQTMPNIPKELQGRIQVGWDSVKDRGPLQGIVDALPLLNSTIERCFCLLVIYHI
;
A
#
# COMPACT_ATOMS: atom_id res chain seq x y z
N MET A 1 28.86 19.54 14.52
CA MET A 1 27.39 19.54 14.69
C MET A 1 26.83 18.72 13.54
N LEU A 2 26.03 17.70 13.88
CA LEU A 2 25.89 16.41 13.18
C LEU A 2 25.54 16.46 11.68
N HIS A 3 26.10 15.47 10.98
CA HIS A 3 25.78 15.00 9.64
C HIS A 3 24.27 15.01 9.34
N PHE A 4 23.83 15.98 8.55
CA PHE A 4 22.63 15.86 7.73
C PHE A 4 23.05 15.12 6.45
N LEU A 5 23.44 13.85 6.58
CA LEU A 5 23.45 12.99 5.41
C LEU A 5 22.00 12.91 4.97
N ILE A 6 21.74 13.50 3.82
CA ILE A 6 20.50 13.37 3.09
C ILE A 6 20.19 11.87 3.09
N MET A 7 19.06 11.47 3.69
CA MET A 7 18.45 10.20 3.32
C MET A 7 17.90 10.40 1.90
N ASP A 8 18.81 10.38 0.91
CA ASP A 8 18.49 10.61 -0.51
C ASP A 8 17.76 9.41 -1.12
N GLU A 9 17.72 8.28 -0.41
CA GLU A 9 16.97 7.13 -0.85
C GLU A 9 15.50 7.26 -0.43
N GLN A 10 14.68 7.73 -1.37
CA GLN A 10 13.23 7.72 -1.24
C GLN A 10 12.70 6.31 -1.52
N TYR A 11 12.07 5.69 -0.52
CA TYR A 11 11.45 4.38 -0.67
C TYR A 11 9.97 4.53 -1.01
N GLY A 12 9.47 3.64 -1.87
CA GLY A 12 8.05 3.44 -2.07
C GLY A 12 7.51 2.33 -1.17
N ALA A 13 6.19 2.24 -1.06
CA ALA A 13 5.53 1.05 -0.54
C ALA A 13 4.39 0.61 -1.46
N ILE A 14 4.29 -0.70 -1.68
CA ILE A 14 3.17 -1.34 -2.36
C ILE A 14 2.39 -2.11 -1.30
N ILE A 15 1.14 -1.73 -1.09
CA ILE A 15 0.22 -2.38 -0.17
C ILE A 15 -0.75 -3.22 -0.98
N LEU A 16 -0.65 -4.54 -0.85
CA LEU A 16 -1.56 -5.48 -1.47
C LEU A 16 -2.77 -5.70 -0.55
N ALA A 17 -3.79 -4.87 -0.75
CA ALA A 17 -5.09 -4.91 -0.06
C ALA A 17 -6.12 -5.79 -0.79
N GLY A 18 -5.76 -6.30 -1.97
CA GLY A 18 -6.60 -7.08 -2.85
C GLY A 18 -6.79 -8.54 -2.47
N GLY A 19 -7.82 -9.13 -3.07
CA GLY A 19 -8.06 -10.56 -3.11
C GLY A 19 -9.11 -11.04 -2.11
N ARG A 20 -9.63 -12.25 -2.36
CA ARG A 20 -10.49 -12.93 -1.40
C ARG A 20 -9.62 -13.49 -0.29
N SER A 21 -9.85 -13.05 0.94
CA SER A 21 -9.46 -13.86 2.09
C SER A 21 -10.35 -15.10 2.07
N SER A 22 -9.89 -16.18 1.43
CA SER A 22 -10.62 -17.46 1.37
C SER A 22 -10.93 -18.03 2.76
N ARG A 23 -10.27 -17.51 3.80
CA ARG A 23 -10.47 -17.90 5.21
C ARG A 23 -11.42 -16.99 5.99
N MET A 24 -11.81 -15.81 5.47
CA MET A 24 -12.46 -14.76 6.29
C MET A 24 -13.72 -14.12 5.71
N GLY A 25 -13.97 -14.23 4.40
CA GLY A 25 -15.18 -13.68 3.80
C GLY A 25 -15.31 -12.14 3.75
N GLU A 26 -14.45 -11.40 4.44
CA GLU A 26 -14.46 -9.92 4.44
C GLU A 26 -13.52 -9.30 3.41
N ASP A 27 -13.96 -8.14 2.89
CA ASP A 27 -13.26 -7.32 1.90
C ASP A 27 -12.08 -6.57 2.57
N LYS A 28 -10.85 -7.03 2.30
CA LYS A 28 -9.60 -6.44 2.83
C LYS A 28 -9.35 -4.99 2.38
N ALA A 29 -10.16 -4.45 1.47
CA ALA A 29 -9.97 -3.12 0.90
C ALA A 29 -10.28 -1.96 1.85
N SER A 30 -10.92 -2.20 3.00
CA SER A 30 -11.10 -1.14 4.00
C SER A 30 -9.77 -0.68 4.61
N LEU A 31 -8.72 -1.52 4.57
CA LEU A 31 -7.44 -1.29 5.26
C LEU A 31 -7.61 -0.93 6.74
N GLU A 32 -8.70 -1.40 7.34
CA GLU A 32 -8.97 -1.24 8.76
C GLU A 32 -8.61 -2.53 9.50
N ILE A 33 -7.93 -2.38 10.64
CA ILE A 33 -7.64 -3.44 11.60
C ILE A 33 -8.25 -3.01 12.92
N SER A 34 -9.25 -3.75 13.40
CA SER A 34 -9.97 -3.44 14.65
C SER A 34 -10.51 -2.00 14.70
N GLY A 35 -11.04 -1.50 13.57
CA GLY A 35 -11.59 -0.14 13.42
C GLY A 35 -10.54 0.97 13.34
N LYS A 36 -9.24 0.63 13.25
CA LYS A 36 -8.15 1.59 13.03
C LYS A 36 -7.60 1.44 11.62
N SER A 37 -7.34 2.57 10.94
CA SER A 37 -6.73 2.57 9.61
C SER A 37 -5.26 2.13 9.69
N TRP A 38 -4.96 0.91 9.26
CA TRP A 38 -3.58 0.42 9.18
C TRP A 38 -2.75 1.24 8.19
N LEU A 39 -3.38 1.67 7.09
CA LEU A 39 -2.76 2.58 6.12
C LEU A 39 -2.27 3.86 6.80
N ARG A 40 -3.11 4.46 7.65
CA ARG A 40 -2.74 5.66 8.40
C ARG A 40 -1.57 5.37 9.34
N ASP A 41 -1.65 4.29 10.12
CA ASP A 41 -0.62 3.95 11.09
C ASP A 41 0.73 3.64 10.41
N PHE A 42 0.71 2.90 9.29
CA PHE A 42 1.89 2.63 8.47
C PHE A 42 2.54 3.92 7.93
N CYS A 43 1.74 4.77 7.27
CA CYS A 43 2.23 6.04 6.72
C CYS A 43 2.72 7.01 7.81
N SER A 44 2.13 6.95 9.02
CA SER A 44 2.52 7.80 10.15
C SER A 44 3.77 7.30 10.88
N SER A 45 4.06 6.00 10.80
CA SER A 45 5.20 5.39 11.50
C SER A 45 6.52 5.64 10.78
N TYR A 46 6.49 5.79 9.45
CA TYR A 46 7.71 5.91 8.62
C TYR A 46 7.68 7.11 7.65
N PRO A 47 7.31 8.32 8.10
CA PRO A 47 7.05 9.45 7.21
C PRO A 47 8.31 9.95 6.48
N GLN A 48 9.50 9.69 7.03
CA GLN A 48 10.78 10.10 6.43
C GLN A 48 11.40 9.04 5.50
N ILE A 49 10.87 7.82 5.48
CA ILE A 49 11.43 6.69 4.72
C ILE A 49 10.57 6.42 3.50
N VAL A 50 9.26 6.26 3.70
CA VAL A 50 8.32 5.94 2.62
C VAL A 50 7.68 7.22 2.11
N THR A 51 8.10 7.72 0.94
CA THR A 51 7.58 8.99 0.40
C THR A 51 6.30 8.79 -0.40
N GLU A 52 6.16 7.64 -1.04
CA GLU A 52 5.04 7.27 -1.90
C GLU A 52 4.49 5.88 -1.56
N VAL A 53 3.17 5.74 -1.62
CA VAL A 53 2.47 4.49 -1.34
C VAL A 53 1.48 4.19 -2.44
N VAL A 54 1.55 2.98 -2.99
CA VAL A 54 0.57 2.44 -3.92
C VAL A 54 -0.26 1.38 -3.20
N VAL A 55 -1.57 1.57 -3.14
CA VAL A 55 -2.50 0.58 -2.60
C VAL A 55 -3.17 -0.16 -3.76
N MET A 56 -3.01 -1.48 -3.79
CA MET A 56 -3.63 -2.35 -4.78
C MET A 56 -4.81 -3.11 -4.20
N ARG A 57 -5.94 -3.05 -4.90
CA ARG A 57 -7.18 -3.78 -4.59
C ARG A 57 -7.53 -4.77 -5.70
N ALA A 58 -8.30 -5.80 -5.39
CA ALA A 58 -8.90 -6.64 -6.40
C ALA A 58 -10.03 -5.90 -7.14
N PRO A 59 -10.33 -6.29 -8.39
CA PRO A 59 -11.47 -5.76 -9.14
C PRO A 59 -12.77 -5.84 -8.34
N GLY A 60 -13.51 -4.72 -8.29
CA GLY A 60 -14.81 -4.62 -7.63
C GLY A 60 -14.77 -4.28 -6.13
N GLN A 61 -13.60 -4.24 -5.50
CA GLN A 61 -13.48 -3.80 -4.11
C GLN A 61 -13.62 -2.27 -3.99
N THR A 62 -14.10 -1.80 -2.84
CA THR A 62 -14.29 -0.38 -2.57
C THR A 62 -12.97 0.38 -2.44
N MET A 63 -13.02 1.70 -2.60
CA MET A 63 -11.87 2.57 -2.34
C MET A 63 -11.59 2.58 -0.83
N PRO A 64 -10.33 2.42 -0.38
CA PRO A 64 -9.98 2.64 1.02
C PRO A 64 -10.24 4.09 1.42
N ASN A 65 -10.61 4.31 2.68
CA ASN A 65 -10.69 5.67 3.22
C ASN A 65 -9.27 6.23 3.41
N ILE A 66 -8.88 7.20 2.58
CA ILE A 66 -7.56 7.84 2.66
C ILE A 66 -7.68 9.15 3.45
N PRO A 67 -6.98 9.27 4.60
CA PRO A 67 -6.90 10.52 5.33
C PRO A 67 -6.42 11.68 4.46
N LYS A 68 -6.99 12.88 4.62
CA LYS A 68 -6.70 14.04 3.76
C LYS A 68 -5.21 14.38 3.72
N GLU A 69 -4.54 14.24 4.86
CA GLU A 69 -3.11 14.46 5.02
C GLU A 69 -2.22 13.50 4.22
N LEU A 70 -2.78 12.38 3.73
CA LEU A 70 -2.07 11.36 2.95
C LEU A 70 -2.43 11.35 1.46
N GLN A 71 -3.46 12.08 1.01
CA GLN A 71 -3.96 12.01 -0.37
C GLN A 71 -2.89 12.35 -1.43
N GLY A 72 -1.93 13.22 -1.12
CA GLY A 72 -0.84 13.56 -2.05
C GLY A 72 0.30 12.54 -2.12
N ARG A 73 0.27 11.51 -1.28
CA ARG A 73 1.31 10.46 -1.18
C ARG A 73 0.81 9.07 -1.53
N ILE A 74 -0.51 8.92 -1.70
CA ILE A 74 -1.14 7.62 -1.88
C ILE A 74 -1.81 7.56 -3.25
N GLN A 75 -1.38 6.59 -4.06
CA GLN A 75 -2.06 6.19 -5.27
C GLN A 75 -2.84 4.90 -5.01
N VAL A 76 -3.99 4.73 -5.67
CA VAL A 76 -4.80 3.50 -5.55
C VAL A 76 -5.00 2.89 -6.93
N GLY A 77 -4.54 1.65 -7.09
CA GLY A 77 -4.70 0.84 -8.30
C GLY A 77 -5.58 -0.37 -8.05
N TRP A 78 -5.71 -1.23 -9.06
CA TRP A 78 -6.34 -2.53 -8.92
C TRP A 78 -5.63 -3.58 -9.75
N ASP A 79 -5.74 -4.85 -9.35
CA ASP A 79 -5.19 -5.95 -10.14
C ASP A 79 -5.88 -5.98 -11.51
N SER A 80 -5.09 -5.97 -12.59
CA SER A 80 -5.60 -6.03 -13.96
C SER A 80 -6.22 -7.39 -14.29
N VAL A 81 -5.77 -8.45 -13.60
CA VAL A 81 -6.26 -9.82 -13.76
C VAL A 81 -6.64 -10.41 -12.40
N LYS A 82 -7.88 -10.89 -12.29
CA LYS A 82 -8.39 -11.52 -11.07
C LYS A 82 -7.69 -12.86 -10.79
N ASP A 83 -7.55 -13.20 -9.51
CA ASP A 83 -7.15 -14.53 -9.02
C ASP A 83 -5.75 -15.02 -9.47
N ARG A 84 -4.84 -14.09 -9.79
CA ARG A 84 -3.43 -14.40 -10.15
C ARG A 84 -2.45 -14.31 -8.98
N GLY A 85 -2.97 -14.14 -7.76
CA GLY A 85 -2.16 -14.04 -6.54
C GLY A 85 -1.41 -12.71 -6.42
N PRO A 86 -0.52 -12.59 -5.41
CA PRO A 86 0.11 -11.30 -5.05
C PRO A 86 1.06 -10.76 -6.12
N LEU A 87 1.65 -11.62 -6.96
CA LEU A 87 2.56 -11.18 -8.03
C LEU A 87 1.84 -10.29 -9.05
N GLN A 88 0.56 -10.54 -9.32
CA GLN A 88 -0.21 -9.70 -10.24
C GLN A 88 -0.33 -8.27 -9.71
N GLY A 89 -0.72 -8.11 -8.45
CA GLY A 89 -0.81 -6.80 -7.82
C GLY A 89 0.54 -6.08 -7.77
N ILE A 90 1.66 -6.80 -7.57
CA ILE A 90 3.00 -6.20 -7.64
C ILE A 90 3.31 -5.70 -9.05
N VAL A 91 3.08 -6.52 -10.07
CA VAL A 91 3.33 -6.16 -11.48
C VAL A 91 2.50 -4.95 -11.89
N ASP A 92 1.24 -4.89 -11.49
CA ASP A 92 0.36 -3.76 -11.80
C ASP A 92 0.68 -2.50 -10.98
N ALA A 93 1.28 -2.65 -9.79
CA ALA A 93 1.65 -1.53 -8.92
C ALA A 93 2.95 -0.83 -9.31
N LEU A 94 3.95 -1.59 -9.77
CA LEU A 94 5.28 -1.04 -10.07
C LEU A 94 5.24 0.15 -11.04
N PRO A 95 4.43 0.14 -12.13
CA PRO A 95 4.30 1.29 -13.02
C PRO A 95 3.59 2.51 -12.41
N LEU A 96 2.92 2.35 -11.27
CA LEU A 96 2.23 3.44 -10.57
C LEU A 96 3.15 4.23 -9.66
N LEU A 97 4.26 3.64 -9.21
CA LEU A 97 5.28 4.37 -8.45
C LEU A 97 5.96 5.41 -9.34
N ASN A 98 6.32 6.56 -8.74
CA ASN A 98 7.13 7.54 -9.44
C ASN A 98 8.49 6.92 -9.84
N SER A 99 8.97 7.27 -11.03
CA SER A 99 10.28 6.84 -11.54
C SER A 99 11.48 7.22 -10.65
N THR A 100 11.32 8.16 -9.72
CA THR A 100 12.35 8.50 -8.73
C THR A 100 12.47 7.48 -7.59
N ILE A 101 11.50 6.57 -7.45
CA ILE A 101 11.53 5.50 -6.45
C ILE A 101 12.37 4.34 -6.97
N GLU A 102 13.57 4.18 -6.42
CA GLU A 102 14.47 3.09 -6.80
C GLU A 102 14.19 1.77 -6.05
N ARG A 103 13.60 1.88 -4.85
CA ARG A 103 13.36 0.74 -3.95
C ARG A 103 11.96 0.84 -3.36
N CYS A 104 11.28 -0.28 -3.23
CA CYS A 104 9.98 -0.33 -2.56
C CYS A 104 9.82 -1.52 -1.63
N PHE A 105 9.03 -1.34 -0.58
CA PHE A 105 8.56 -2.42 0.26
C PHE A 105 7.26 -2.99 -0.31
N CYS A 106 7.15 -4.31 -0.42
CA CYS A 106 5.88 -4.98 -0.76
C CYS A 106 5.27 -5.57 0.50
N LEU A 107 4.09 -5.08 0.88
CA LEU A 107 3.38 -5.46 2.09
C LEU A 107 2.07 -6.14 1.71
N LEU A 108 1.94 -7.40 2.11
CA LEU A 108 0.69 -8.14 1.95
C LEU A 108 -0.10 -8.05 3.25
N VAL A 109 -1.33 -7.55 3.17
CA VAL A 109 -2.22 -7.51 4.33
C VAL A 109 -2.81 -8.89 4.54
N ILE A 110 -2.35 -9.59 5.56
CA ILE A 110 -2.88 -10.90 5.98
C ILE A 110 -3.52 -10.74 7.35
N TYR A 111 -4.81 -11.06 7.45
CA TYR A 111 -5.52 -11.14 8.72
C TYR A 111 -5.45 -12.59 9.23
N HIS A 112 -5.05 -12.77 10.49
CA HIS A 112 -5.33 -13.96 11.29
C HIS A 112 -6.35 -13.54 12.35
N ILE A 113 -7.50 -14.21 12.41
CA ILE A 113 -8.29 -14.28 13.67
C ILE A 113 -7.69 -15.41 14.49
#